data_AF-A0A8W8K0K4-F1
#
_entry.id   AF-A0A8W8K0K4-F1
#
_cell.length_a   1.000
_cell.length_b   1.000
_cell.length_c   1.000
_cell.angle_alpha   90.00
_cell.angle_beta   90.00
_cell.angle_gamma   90.00
#
_symmetry.space_group_name_H-M   'P 1'
#
loop_
_entity.id
_entity.type
_entity.pdbx_description
1 polymer ?
#
loop_
_entity_poly.entity_id
_entity_poly.type
_entity_poly.pdbx_seq_one_letter_code
_entity_poly.pdbx_strand_id
1 'polypeptide(L)'
;MSSTFDIAGTTSRASQLQTQVSKEDLLKTLGNQLNMDFSQYERWTRKTKVTRPPPPPKDGGSRMLMVGRVKSADSCLHGKGQGHNVTYREKKEAAKMLEINKERNERIKILELRIRTRKKTLDEYLKRSRELLEQNMKLKESIESDEYGTLNAVKGLLRRYEKYRGGITTLNSNFVKEYDAAVRDLEETRHRTNSQLQALEKKVSDLDDSLKEKQEELHTLMSYKDKEYPVKAMRIATLQKEIQNLKIANQEDQEDLEHIVFTELEKYEKEQTRTANSITKSITERAISRMHPSLKDMALQNLVMAKEIEVHKKEQEGLIRVNQALEAEVKKLLRDPKTNTRLQMFPEFFPSRQKCTPDMEVVLDIPTQEWLPI
;
A
#
# COMPACT_ATOMS: atom_id res chain seq x y z
N MET A 1 -0.75 40.67 6.88
CA MET A 1 -1.40 40.44 5.58
C MET A 1 -2.54 39.47 5.81
N SER A 2 -3.71 40.02 6.07
CA SER A 2 -4.93 39.28 6.42
C SER A 2 -5.67 38.94 5.13
N SER A 3 -5.85 37.65 4.85
CA SER A 3 -6.67 37.17 3.73
C SER A 3 -7.96 36.61 4.30
N THR A 4 -8.96 37.48 4.38
CA THR A 4 -10.38 37.15 4.51
C THR A 4 -10.84 36.50 3.19
N PHE A 5 -11.20 35.23 3.24
CA PHE A 5 -11.86 34.55 2.13
C PHE A 5 -13.37 34.71 2.30
N ASP A 6 -13.95 35.56 1.45
CA ASP A 6 -15.39 35.79 1.35
C ASP A 6 -16.10 34.51 0.88
N ILE A 7 -16.97 33.97 1.73
CA ILE A 7 -17.99 32.99 1.35
C ILE A 7 -19.31 33.77 1.24
N ALA A 8 -19.57 34.31 0.06
CA ALA A 8 -20.87 34.86 -0.29
C ALA A 8 -21.19 34.55 -1.75
N GLY A 9 -22.28 33.81 -1.99
CA GLY A 9 -22.98 33.90 -3.26
C GLY A 9 -23.18 32.60 -4.05
N THR A 10 -23.69 31.52 -3.45
CA THR A 10 -24.40 30.47 -4.22
C THR A 10 -25.58 29.91 -3.45
N THR A 11 -26.50 30.77 -3.02
CA THR A 11 -27.81 30.34 -2.49
C THR A 11 -28.91 31.15 -3.17
N SER A 12 -28.99 31.11 -4.49
CA SER A 12 -30.15 31.64 -5.23
C SER A 12 -30.19 31.09 -6.65
N ARG A 13 -30.50 29.80 -6.79
CA ARG A 13 -30.89 29.23 -8.10
C ARG A 13 -31.80 28.00 -8.00
N ALA A 14 -32.45 27.80 -6.86
CA ALA A 14 -33.34 26.66 -6.61
C ALA A 14 -34.82 27.04 -6.42
N SER A 15 -35.22 28.29 -6.73
CA SER A 15 -36.59 28.77 -6.47
C SER A 15 -37.32 29.37 -7.68
N GLN A 16 -36.84 29.14 -8.90
CA GLN A 16 -37.52 29.55 -10.14
C GLN A 16 -37.57 28.39 -11.14
N LEU A 17 -38.27 27.32 -10.78
CA LEU A 17 -38.88 26.42 -11.75
C LEU A 17 -40.31 26.16 -11.29
N GLN A 18 -41.14 27.21 -11.38
CA GLN A 18 -42.57 27.05 -11.36
C GLN A 18 -42.97 26.52 -12.74
N THR A 19 -42.88 25.20 -12.89
CA THR A 19 -43.33 24.49 -14.07
C THR A 19 -44.84 24.68 -14.19
N GLN A 20 -45.27 25.56 -15.10
CA GLN A 20 -46.59 25.46 -15.70
C GLN A 20 -46.62 24.18 -16.55
N VAL A 21 -46.73 23.02 -15.91
CA VAL A 21 -47.09 21.80 -16.61
C VAL A 21 -48.56 21.94 -16.95
N SER A 22 -48.86 22.16 -18.22
CA SER A 22 -50.24 22.19 -18.69
C SER A 22 -50.88 20.83 -18.36
N LYS A 23 -52.16 20.84 -17.98
CA LYS A 23 -52.89 19.60 -17.63
C LYS A 23 -52.84 18.55 -18.75
N GLU A 24 -52.67 19.02 -19.99
CA GLU A 24 -52.51 18.21 -21.19
C GLU A 24 -51.15 17.49 -21.25
N ASP A 25 -50.07 18.13 -20.79
CA ASP A 25 -48.72 17.53 -20.76
C ASP A 25 -48.62 16.43 -19.70
N LEU A 26 -49.30 16.60 -18.56
CA LEU A 26 -49.40 15.58 -17.52
C LEU A 26 -50.15 14.34 -18.02
N LEU A 27 -51.26 14.53 -18.75
CA LEU A 27 -52.06 13.44 -19.30
C LEU A 27 -51.35 12.70 -20.45
N LYS A 28 -50.61 13.42 -21.31
CA LYS A 28 -49.79 12.80 -22.35
C LYS A 28 -48.61 12.01 -21.77
N THR A 29 -47.96 12.53 -20.74
CA THR A 29 -46.82 11.85 -20.08
C THR A 29 -47.28 10.56 -19.38
N LEU A 30 -48.45 10.60 -18.73
CA LEU A 30 -49.08 9.42 -18.14
C LEU A 30 -49.58 8.41 -19.19
N GLY A 31 -50.11 8.88 -20.33
CA GLY A 31 -50.55 8.03 -21.45
C GLY A 31 -49.41 7.26 -22.09
N ASN A 32 -48.25 7.91 -22.28
CA ASN A 32 -47.06 7.27 -22.86
C ASN A 32 -46.43 6.23 -21.94
N GLN A 33 -46.43 6.45 -20.61
CA GLN A 33 -45.89 5.49 -19.64
C GLN A 33 -46.77 4.26 -19.43
N LEU A 34 -48.08 4.38 -19.66
CA LEU A 34 -49.06 3.30 -19.43
C LEU A 34 -49.59 2.67 -20.73
N ASN A 35 -49.10 3.12 -21.89
CA ASN A 35 -49.52 2.67 -23.23
C ASN A 35 -51.05 2.69 -23.41
N MET A 36 -51.71 3.75 -22.92
CA MET A 36 -53.16 3.94 -22.98
C MET A 36 -53.49 5.32 -23.54
N ASP A 37 -54.33 5.36 -24.58
CA ASP A 37 -54.79 6.59 -25.23
C ASP A 37 -56.01 7.18 -24.49
N PHE A 38 -55.79 8.27 -23.77
CA PHE A 38 -56.83 8.97 -23.01
C PHE A 38 -57.74 9.86 -23.87
N SER A 39 -57.50 9.95 -25.18
CA SER A 39 -58.33 10.73 -26.14
C SER A 39 -59.78 10.24 -26.22
N GLN A 40 -60.09 9.02 -25.75
CA GLN A 40 -61.46 8.50 -25.70
C GLN A 40 -62.30 9.10 -24.57
N TYR A 41 -61.69 9.66 -23.53
CA TYR A 41 -62.41 10.21 -22.38
C TYR A 41 -63.02 11.61 -22.63
N GLU A 42 -62.58 12.33 -23.66
CA GLU A 42 -63.15 13.64 -24.02
C GLU A 42 -64.47 13.55 -24.81
N ARG A 43 -64.90 12.35 -25.23
CA ARG A 43 -66.10 12.17 -26.06
C ARG A 43 -67.28 11.54 -25.31
N TRP A 44 -67.74 12.19 -24.26
CA TRP A 44 -69.06 11.88 -23.67
C TRP A 44 -70.16 12.72 -24.33
N THR A 45 -70.53 12.37 -25.56
CA THR A 45 -71.83 12.77 -26.12
C THR A 45 -72.84 11.66 -25.88
N ARG A 46 -74.01 11.98 -25.31
CA ARG A 46 -75.09 11.01 -25.03
C ARG A 46 -75.43 10.22 -26.30
N LYS A 47 -75.00 8.94 -26.36
CA LYS A 47 -75.49 7.98 -27.34
C LYS A 47 -76.87 7.53 -26.91
N THR A 48 -77.91 8.29 -27.31
CA THR A 48 -79.32 7.89 -27.54
C THR A 48 -80.24 9.09 -27.33
N LYS A 49 -80.96 9.50 -28.38
CA LYS A 49 -82.16 10.33 -28.23
C LYS A 49 -83.26 9.44 -27.67
N VAL A 50 -83.92 9.88 -26.60
CA VAL A 50 -85.12 9.20 -26.07
C VAL A 50 -86.24 9.36 -27.10
N THR A 51 -86.50 8.31 -27.87
CA THR A 51 -87.62 8.25 -28.79
C THR A 51 -88.89 7.96 -27.98
N ARG A 52 -89.78 8.94 -27.88
CA ARG A 52 -91.12 8.76 -27.31
C ARG A 52 -91.88 7.72 -28.16
N PRO A 53 -92.58 6.73 -27.56
CA PRO A 53 -93.39 5.79 -28.33
C PRO A 53 -94.51 6.53 -29.10
N PRO A 54 -94.87 6.09 -30.32
CA PRO A 54 -95.91 6.73 -31.11
C PRO A 54 -97.28 6.56 -30.42
N PRO A 55 -98.20 7.54 -30.57
CA PRO A 55 -99.57 7.41 -30.08
C PRO A 55 -100.31 6.28 -30.80
N PRO A 56 -101.33 5.68 -30.17
CA PRO A 56 -102.08 4.56 -30.75
C PRO A 56 -102.74 4.94 -32.08
N PRO A 57 -102.88 3.99 -33.03
CA PRO A 57 -103.52 4.25 -34.30
C PRO A 57 -104.97 4.66 -34.09
N LYS A 58 -105.35 5.82 -34.67
CA LYS A 58 -106.75 6.23 -34.82
C LYS A 58 -107.34 5.39 -35.95
N ASP A 59 -108.03 4.31 -35.61
CA ASP A 59 -108.84 3.57 -36.57
C ASP A 59 -110.15 4.34 -36.80
N GLY A 60 -110.07 5.35 -37.67
CA GLY A 60 -111.19 5.91 -38.38
C GLY A 60 -111.26 5.24 -39.74
N GLY A 61 -112.13 4.25 -39.88
CA GLY A 61 -112.19 3.47 -41.12
C GLY A 61 -113.27 2.40 -41.08
N SER A 62 -114.45 2.77 -41.55
CA SER A 62 -115.61 1.91 -41.80
C SER A 62 -115.23 0.57 -42.43
N ARG A 63 -115.29 -0.53 -41.67
CA ARG A 63 -115.39 -1.87 -42.26
C ARG A 63 -116.87 -2.19 -42.43
N MET A 64 -117.31 -2.13 -43.68
CA MET A 64 -118.61 -2.65 -44.13
C MET A 64 -118.81 -4.07 -43.61
N LEU A 65 -119.90 -4.27 -42.88
CA LEU A 65 -120.42 -5.59 -42.56
C LEU A 65 -121.00 -6.19 -43.85
N MET A 66 -120.28 -7.14 -44.46
CA MET A 66 -120.86 -8.01 -45.49
C MET A 66 -121.87 -8.95 -44.81
N VAL A 67 -123.16 -8.60 -44.95
CA VAL A 67 -124.28 -9.44 -44.55
C VAL A 67 -124.35 -10.63 -45.51
N GLY A 68 -124.00 -11.82 -45.01
CA GLY A 68 -124.18 -13.09 -45.72
C GLY A 68 -125.66 -13.34 -46.00
N ARG A 69 -125.96 -13.50 -47.29
CA ARG A 69 -127.26 -13.77 -47.91
C ARG A 69 -127.86 -15.10 -47.40
N VAL A 70 -128.99 -15.01 -46.71
CA VAL A 70 -129.86 -16.14 -46.36
C VAL A 70 -130.57 -16.63 -47.63
N LYS A 71 -130.45 -17.91 -47.98
CA LYS A 71 -131.24 -18.54 -49.04
C LYS A 71 -132.58 -18.98 -48.44
N SER A 72 -133.65 -18.33 -48.87
CA SER A 72 -135.03 -18.77 -48.69
C SER A 72 -135.28 -19.97 -49.61
N ALA A 73 -135.76 -21.09 -49.05
CA ALA A 73 -136.36 -22.18 -49.79
C ALA A 73 -137.78 -22.35 -49.23
N ASP A 74 -138.72 -21.64 -49.84
CA ASP A 74 -140.14 -21.94 -49.70
C ASP A 74 -140.46 -23.09 -50.66
N SER A 75 -140.93 -24.22 -50.10
CA SER A 75 -141.66 -25.23 -50.85
C SER A 75 -143.08 -25.33 -50.29
N CYS A 76 -144.02 -24.97 -51.16
CA CYS A 76 -145.45 -24.83 -50.98
C CYS A 76 -146.21 -26.15 -50.79
N LEU A 77 -147.20 -26.10 -49.88
CA LEU A 77 -148.55 -26.72 -49.93
C LEU A 77 -148.61 -28.28 -49.86
N HIS A 78 -149.40 -28.91 -48.97
CA HIS A 78 -150.83 -28.73 -48.77
C HIS A 78 -151.26 -29.23 -47.37
N GLY A 79 -151.97 -28.39 -46.60
CA GLY A 79 -152.75 -28.82 -45.46
C GLY A 79 -154.22 -29.00 -45.86
N LYS A 80 -154.78 -30.20 -45.65
CA LYS A 80 -156.24 -30.40 -45.47
C LYS A 80 -156.49 -30.39 -43.96
N GLY A 81 -156.92 -29.24 -43.44
CA GLY A 81 -157.47 -29.11 -42.10
C GLY A 81 -158.97 -28.88 -42.20
N GLN A 82 -159.76 -29.89 -41.81
CA GLN A 82 -161.19 -29.75 -41.55
C GLN A 82 -161.40 -28.66 -40.50
N GLY A 83 -162.40 -27.83 -40.75
CA GLY A 83 -162.63 -26.58 -40.03
C GLY A 83 -163.02 -26.76 -38.58
N HIS A 84 -162.65 -25.76 -37.79
CA HIS A 84 -163.52 -25.16 -36.77
C HIS A 84 -163.26 -23.65 -36.74
N ASN A 85 -164.34 -22.88 -36.68
CA ASN A 85 -164.36 -21.42 -36.77
C ASN A 85 -163.52 -20.76 -35.66
N VAL A 86 -162.52 -19.97 -36.04
CA VAL A 86 -161.74 -19.10 -35.14
C VAL A 86 -161.91 -17.65 -35.61
N THR A 87 -162.20 -16.77 -34.66
CA THR A 87 -162.75 -15.43 -34.86
C THR A 87 -161.67 -14.45 -35.34
N TYR A 88 -162.02 -13.48 -36.21
CA TYR A 88 -161.10 -12.48 -36.80
C TYR A 88 -160.29 -11.67 -35.75
N ARG A 89 -160.78 -11.61 -34.52
CA ARG A 89 -160.15 -10.92 -33.37
C ARG A 89 -158.87 -11.63 -32.89
N GLU A 90 -158.86 -12.96 -32.88
CA GLU A 90 -157.73 -13.77 -32.39
C GLU A 90 -156.54 -13.73 -33.38
N LYS A 91 -156.81 -13.61 -34.69
CA LYS A 91 -155.76 -13.40 -35.72
C LYS A 91 -155.08 -12.04 -35.62
N LYS A 92 -155.83 -10.98 -35.27
CA LYS A 92 -155.29 -9.61 -35.13
C LYS A 92 -154.47 -9.44 -33.84
N GLU A 93 -154.89 -10.09 -32.76
CA GLU A 93 -154.14 -10.13 -31.50
C GLU A 93 -152.87 -11.00 -31.63
N ALA A 94 -152.95 -12.13 -32.34
CA ALA A 94 -151.76 -12.93 -32.68
C ALA A 94 -150.75 -12.16 -33.55
N ALA A 95 -151.21 -11.35 -34.51
CA ALA A 95 -150.34 -10.49 -35.33
C ALA A 95 -149.66 -9.38 -34.51
N LYS A 96 -150.39 -8.70 -33.59
CA LYS A 96 -149.81 -7.73 -32.65
C LYS A 96 -148.81 -8.37 -31.70
N MET A 97 -149.10 -9.56 -31.19
CA MET A 97 -148.17 -10.31 -30.34
C MET A 97 -146.93 -10.74 -31.12
N LEU A 98 -147.06 -11.11 -32.40
CA LEU A 98 -145.93 -11.38 -33.29
C LEU A 98 -145.04 -10.16 -33.51
N GLU A 99 -145.62 -8.97 -33.66
CA GLU A 99 -144.89 -7.72 -33.88
C GLU A 99 -144.16 -7.25 -32.61
N ILE A 100 -144.81 -7.29 -31.45
CA ILE A 100 -144.17 -7.06 -30.14
C ILE A 100 -143.05 -8.07 -29.89
N ASN A 101 -143.24 -9.33 -30.29
CA ASN A 101 -142.23 -10.36 -30.17
C ASN A 101 -141.06 -10.15 -31.14
N LYS A 102 -141.30 -9.58 -32.33
CA LYS A 102 -140.23 -9.14 -33.25
C LYS A 102 -139.41 -7.99 -32.65
N GLU A 103 -140.04 -6.95 -32.14
CA GLU A 103 -139.34 -5.83 -31.47
C GLU A 103 -138.56 -6.29 -30.23
N ARG A 104 -139.14 -7.20 -29.45
CA ARG A 104 -138.47 -7.83 -28.31
C ARG A 104 -137.26 -8.64 -28.76
N ASN A 105 -137.39 -9.41 -29.85
CA ASN A 105 -136.28 -10.17 -30.43
C ASN A 105 -135.18 -9.28 -31.00
N GLU A 106 -135.51 -8.12 -31.59
CA GLU A 106 -134.53 -7.14 -32.05
C GLU A 106 -133.78 -6.48 -30.87
N ARG A 107 -134.50 -6.09 -29.81
CA ARG A 107 -133.87 -5.60 -28.57
C ARG A 107 -132.97 -6.64 -27.93
N ILE A 108 -133.40 -7.91 -27.89
CA ILE A 108 -132.58 -9.04 -27.41
C ILE A 108 -131.32 -9.17 -28.27
N LYS A 109 -131.42 -9.15 -29.60
CA LYS A 109 -130.26 -9.21 -30.52
C LYS A 109 -129.27 -8.05 -30.31
N ILE A 110 -129.76 -6.84 -30.08
CA ILE A 110 -128.92 -5.66 -29.79
C ILE A 110 -128.20 -5.83 -28.44
N LEU A 111 -128.90 -6.29 -27.40
CA LEU A 111 -128.31 -6.55 -26.09
C LEU A 111 -127.29 -7.69 -26.17
N GLU A 112 -127.56 -8.75 -26.90
CA GLU A 112 -126.62 -9.84 -27.16
C GLU A 112 -125.37 -9.36 -27.91
N LEU A 113 -125.52 -8.47 -28.89
CA LEU A 113 -124.39 -7.86 -29.58
C LEU A 113 -123.55 -7.02 -28.62
N ARG A 114 -124.19 -6.21 -27.76
CA ARG A 114 -123.51 -5.37 -26.77
C ARG A 114 -122.80 -6.19 -25.69
N ILE A 115 -123.39 -7.30 -25.26
CA ILE A 115 -122.75 -8.25 -24.34
C ILE A 115 -121.54 -8.90 -25.03
N ARG A 116 -121.69 -9.33 -26.29
CA ARG A 116 -120.58 -9.92 -27.07
C ARG A 116 -119.43 -8.94 -27.26
N THR A 117 -119.69 -7.68 -27.62
CA THR A 117 -118.64 -6.67 -27.79
C THR A 117 -117.96 -6.34 -26.47
N ARG A 118 -118.73 -6.16 -25.38
CA ARG A 118 -118.16 -5.92 -24.04
C ARG A 118 -117.30 -7.07 -23.54
N LYS A 119 -117.73 -8.32 -23.77
CA LYS A 119 -116.92 -9.51 -23.45
C LYS A 119 -115.60 -9.50 -24.21
N LYS A 120 -115.63 -9.25 -25.53
CA LYS A 120 -114.42 -9.12 -26.35
C LYS A 120 -113.47 -8.03 -25.84
N THR A 121 -113.99 -6.83 -25.53
CA THR A 121 -113.13 -5.75 -24.99
C THR A 121 -112.54 -6.12 -23.62
N LEU A 122 -113.28 -6.84 -22.79
CA LEU A 122 -112.79 -7.29 -21.48
C LEU A 122 -111.69 -8.34 -21.66
N ASP A 123 -111.84 -9.27 -22.60
CA ASP A 123 -110.81 -10.24 -22.96
C ASP A 123 -109.54 -9.55 -23.50
N GLU A 124 -109.69 -8.51 -24.32
CA GLU A 124 -108.58 -7.68 -24.81
C GLU A 124 -107.88 -6.94 -23.66
N TYR A 125 -108.61 -6.38 -22.71
CA TYR A 125 -108.02 -5.75 -21.51
C TYR A 125 -107.28 -6.76 -20.64
N LEU A 126 -107.84 -7.96 -20.44
CA LEU A 126 -107.17 -9.03 -19.69
C LEU A 126 -105.92 -9.52 -20.40
N LYS A 127 -105.95 -9.62 -21.74
CA LYS A 127 -104.77 -9.95 -22.54
C LYS A 127 -103.69 -8.87 -22.40
N ARG A 128 -104.06 -7.60 -22.56
CA ARG A 128 -103.13 -6.47 -22.40
C ARG A 128 -102.56 -6.36 -20.99
N SER A 129 -103.37 -6.63 -19.96
CA SER A 129 -102.92 -6.66 -18.57
C SER A 129 -101.84 -7.73 -18.35
N ARG A 130 -102.04 -8.94 -18.91
CA ARG A 130 -101.02 -10.00 -18.87
C ARG A 130 -99.75 -9.62 -19.62
N GLU A 131 -99.87 -9.04 -20.82
CA GLU A 131 -98.73 -8.58 -21.61
C GLU A 131 -97.91 -7.51 -20.87
N LEU A 132 -98.58 -6.54 -20.22
CA LEU A 132 -97.91 -5.52 -19.42
C LEU A 132 -97.21 -6.12 -18.20
N LEU A 133 -97.82 -7.11 -17.54
CA LEU A 133 -97.19 -7.79 -16.41
C LEU A 133 -95.93 -8.54 -16.84
N GLU A 134 -95.99 -9.25 -17.97
CA GLU A 134 -94.83 -9.94 -18.55
C GLU A 134 -93.71 -8.96 -18.93
N GLN A 135 -94.05 -7.82 -19.54
CA GLN A 135 -93.08 -6.77 -19.87
C GLN A 135 -92.45 -6.15 -18.62
N ASN A 136 -93.25 -5.88 -17.58
CA ASN A 136 -92.74 -5.36 -16.31
C ASN A 136 -91.79 -6.36 -15.62
N MET A 137 -92.11 -7.66 -15.65
CA MET A 137 -91.23 -8.69 -15.12
C MET A 137 -89.90 -8.76 -15.89
N LYS A 138 -89.94 -8.75 -17.22
CA LYS A 138 -88.72 -8.70 -18.06
C LYS A 138 -87.90 -7.44 -17.82
N LEU A 139 -88.56 -6.29 -17.66
CA LEU A 139 -87.88 -5.03 -17.38
C LEU A 139 -87.20 -5.08 -16.00
N LYS A 140 -87.88 -5.62 -14.98
CA LYS A 140 -87.31 -5.83 -13.65
C LYS A 140 -86.07 -6.72 -13.71
N GLU A 141 -86.14 -7.86 -14.38
CA GLU A 141 -85.01 -8.78 -14.53
C GLU A 141 -83.83 -8.12 -15.27
N SER A 142 -84.11 -7.33 -16.31
CA SER A 142 -83.07 -6.57 -17.03
C SER A 142 -82.39 -5.55 -16.12
N ILE A 143 -83.16 -4.79 -15.33
CA ILE A 143 -82.63 -3.80 -14.39
C ILE A 143 -81.78 -4.48 -13.32
N GLU A 144 -82.28 -5.56 -12.70
CA GLU A 144 -81.54 -6.30 -11.67
C GLU A 144 -80.24 -6.90 -12.23
N SER A 145 -80.25 -7.39 -13.47
CA SER A 145 -79.05 -7.91 -14.14
C SER A 145 -78.02 -6.81 -14.40
N ASP A 146 -78.45 -5.67 -14.92
CA ASP A 146 -77.59 -4.51 -15.19
C ASP A 146 -77.03 -3.91 -13.88
N GLU A 147 -77.86 -3.81 -12.84
CA GLU A 147 -77.44 -3.38 -11.50
C GLU A 147 -76.41 -4.33 -10.91
N TYR A 148 -76.63 -5.65 -11.02
CA TYR A 148 -75.67 -6.65 -10.55
C TYR A 148 -74.35 -6.58 -11.32
N GLY A 149 -74.40 -6.42 -12.64
CA GLY A 149 -73.22 -6.27 -13.50
C GLY A 149 -72.40 -5.02 -13.15
N THR A 150 -73.07 -3.86 -13.03
CA THR A 150 -72.42 -2.60 -12.66
C THR A 150 -71.87 -2.62 -11.24
N LEU A 151 -72.61 -3.18 -10.27
CA LEU A 151 -72.16 -3.33 -8.89
C LEU A 151 -70.93 -4.24 -8.78
N ASN A 152 -70.89 -5.34 -9.54
CA ASN A 152 -69.72 -6.20 -9.60
C ASN A 152 -68.52 -5.51 -10.26
N ALA A 153 -68.74 -4.73 -11.33
CA ALA A 153 -67.69 -3.95 -11.96
C ALA A 153 -67.09 -2.91 -10.99
N VAL A 154 -67.94 -2.21 -10.25
CA VAL A 154 -67.53 -1.23 -9.22
C VAL A 154 -66.79 -1.93 -8.08
N LYS A 155 -67.30 -3.06 -7.56
CA LYS A 155 -66.60 -3.85 -6.53
C LYS A 155 -65.23 -4.33 -7.01
N GLY A 156 -65.14 -4.82 -8.25
CA GLY A 156 -63.87 -5.24 -8.86
C GLY A 156 -62.89 -4.08 -9.05
N LEU A 157 -63.39 -2.89 -9.39
CA LEU A 157 -62.58 -1.67 -9.47
C LEU A 157 -62.08 -1.23 -8.08
N LEU A 158 -62.95 -1.22 -7.06
CA LEU A 158 -62.58 -0.83 -5.70
C LEU A 158 -61.48 -1.75 -5.12
N ARG A 159 -61.62 -3.06 -5.30
CA ARG A 159 -60.58 -4.03 -4.89
C ARG A 159 -59.24 -3.77 -5.58
N ARG A 160 -59.22 -3.34 -6.84
CA ARG A 160 -57.99 -2.96 -7.54
C ARG A 160 -57.39 -1.69 -6.94
N TYR A 161 -58.19 -0.67 -6.64
CA TYR A 161 -57.72 0.54 -5.97
C TYR A 161 -57.16 0.27 -4.58
N GLU A 162 -57.78 -0.60 -3.79
CA GLU A 162 -57.25 -1.02 -2.49
C GLU A 162 -55.88 -1.69 -2.62
N LYS A 163 -55.72 -2.58 -3.60
CA LYS A 163 -54.41 -3.21 -3.90
C LYS A 163 -53.36 -2.17 -4.32
N TYR A 164 -53.71 -1.24 -5.20
CA TYR A 164 -52.78 -0.18 -5.61
C TYR A 164 -52.40 0.72 -4.44
N ARG A 165 -53.37 1.10 -3.60
CA ARG A 165 -53.12 1.90 -2.40
C ARG A 165 -52.20 1.17 -1.42
N GLY A 166 -52.43 -0.13 -1.20
CA GLY A 166 -51.56 -0.98 -0.40
C GLY A 166 -50.14 -1.03 -0.96
N GLY A 167 -50.02 -1.31 -2.26
CA GLY A 167 -48.75 -1.37 -2.98
C GLY A 167 -47.96 -0.05 -2.91
N ILE A 168 -48.62 1.09 -3.09
CA ILE A 168 -48.00 2.42 -2.95
C ILE A 168 -47.49 2.64 -1.53
N THR A 169 -48.27 2.25 -0.51
CA THR A 169 -47.87 2.43 0.89
C THR A 169 -46.65 1.57 1.22
N THR A 170 -46.65 0.30 0.80
CA THR A 170 -45.50 -0.59 1.00
C THR A 170 -44.27 -0.09 0.26
N LEU A 171 -44.44 0.35 -0.98
CA LEU A 171 -43.37 0.87 -1.82
C LEU A 171 -42.76 2.13 -1.18
N ASN A 172 -43.60 3.07 -0.75
CA ASN A 172 -43.14 4.28 -0.07
C ASN A 172 -42.42 3.96 1.25
N SER A 173 -42.92 3.00 2.04
CA SER A 173 -42.24 2.59 3.28
C SER A 173 -40.88 1.94 3.02
N ASN A 174 -40.74 1.18 1.93
CA ASN A 174 -39.47 0.57 1.54
C ASN A 174 -38.49 1.64 1.02
N PHE A 175 -38.96 2.57 0.18
CA PHE A 175 -38.14 3.68 -0.29
C PHE A 175 -37.61 4.53 0.86
N VAL A 176 -38.44 4.86 1.85
CA VAL A 176 -37.99 5.60 3.04
C VAL A 176 -36.91 4.81 3.80
N LYS A 177 -37.10 3.51 4.01
CA LYS A 177 -36.10 2.67 4.69
C LYS A 177 -34.78 2.56 3.92
N GLU A 178 -34.84 2.40 2.60
CA GLU A 178 -33.67 2.33 1.73
C GLU A 178 -32.93 3.68 1.71
N TYR A 179 -33.67 4.78 1.65
CA TYR A 179 -33.10 6.13 1.75
C TYR A 179 -32.41 6.34 3.09
N ASP A 180 -33.06 6.02 4.22
CA ASP A 180 -32.47 6.15 5.55
C ASP A 180 -31.24 5.25 5.73
N ALA A 181 -31.23 4.07 5.10
CA ALA A 181 -30.06 3.20 5.07
C ALA A 181 -28.89 3.82 4.29
N ALA A 182 -29.15 4.34 3.08
CA ALA A 182 -28.15 5.00 2.27
C ALA A 182 -27.57 6.25 2.96
N VAL A 183 -28.41 7.03 3.66
CA VAL A 183 -27.96 8.18 4.45
C VAL A 183 -27.05 7.75 5.60
N ARG A 184 -27.42 6.71 6.35
CA ARG A 184 -26.59 6.18 7.44
C ARG A 184 -25.25 5.65 6.95
N ASP A 185 -25.23 4.91 5.84
CA ASP A 185 -23.99 4.38 5.26
C ASP A 185 -23.08 5.53 4.79
N LEU A 186 -23.66 6.60 4.22
CA LEU A 186 -22.92 7.80 3.84
C LEU A 186 -22.33 8.53 5.05
N GLU A 187 -23.09 8.65 6.15
CA GLU A 187 -22.58 9.25 7.38
C GLU A 187 -21.47 8.40 8.02
N GLU A 188 -21.62 7.08 8.08
CA GLU A 188 -20.59 6.18 8.62
C GLU A 188 -19.30 6.25 7.80
N THR A 189 -19.41 6.19 6.47
CA THR A 189 -18.25 6.31 5.58
C THR A 189 -17.59 7.69 5.70
N ARG A 190 -18.38 8.76 5.82
CA ARG A 190 -17.86 10.10 6.10
C ARG A 190 -17.11 10.17 7.44
N HIS A 191 -17.67 9.60 8.51
CA HIS A 191 -17.01 9.59 9.83
C HIS A 191 -15.73 8.77 9.82
N ARG A 192 -15.73 7.62 9.15
CA ARG A 192 -14.55 6.75 9.01
C ARG A 192 -13.44 7.44 8.23
N THR A 193 -13.77 8.03 7.09
CA THR A 193 -12.80 8.77 6.24
C THR A 193 -12.26 10.00 6.97
N ASN A 194 -13.11 10.76 7.67
CA ASN A 194 -12.68 11.92 8.44
C ASN A 194 -11.74 11.52 9.60
N SER A 195 -12.04 10.44 10.31
CA SER A 195 -11.17 9.91 11.36
C SER A 195 -9.80 9.46 10.80
N GLN A 196 -9.81 8.82 9.63
CA GLN A 196 -8.57 8.42 8.94
C GLN A 196 -7.76 9.63 8.47
N LEU A 197 -8.41 10.66 7.93
CA LEU A 197 -7.77 11.92 7.53
C LEU A 197 -7.14 12.61 8.73
N GLN A 198 -7.86 12.75 9.85
CA GLN A 198 -7.30 13.35 11.08
C GLN A 198 -6.11 12.55 11.62
N ALA A 199 -6.17 11.22 11.57
CA ALA A 199 -5.04 10.39 11.97
C ALA A 199 -3.83 10.58 11.04
N LEU A 200 -4.07 10.78 9.75
CA LEU A 200 -3.01 11.05 8.77
C LEU A 200 -2.43 12.45 8.95
N GLU A 201 -3.26 13.48 9.16
CA GLU A 201 -2.84 14.84 9.46
C GLU A 201 -1.96 14.90 10.70
N LYS A 202 -2.32 14.18 11.77
CA LYS A 202 -1.46 14.06 12.96
C LYS A 202 -0.10 13.45 12.63
N LYS A 203 -0.07 12.35 11.86
CA LYS A 203 1.20 11.73 11.45
C LYS A 203 2.06 12.67 10.60
N VAL A 204 1.45 13.46 9.72
CA VAL A 204 2.16 14.46 8.91
C VAL A 204 2.72 15.55 9.82
N SER A 205 1.94 16.05 10.78
CA SER A 205 2.41 17.04 11.76
C SER A 205 3.58 16.49 12.59
N ASP A 206 3.48 15.27 13.11
CA ASP A 206 4.54 14.63 13.90
C ASP A 206 5.83 14.47 13.08
N LEU A 207 5.70 14.11 11.79
CA LEU A 207 6.83 13.99 10.88
C LEU A 207 7.45 15.35 10.55
N ASP A 208 6.64 16.39 10.36
CA ASP A 208 7.14 17.75 10.12
C ASP A 208 7.88 18.30 11.34
N ASP A 209 7.41 18.01 12.55
CA ASP A 209 8.09 18.42 13.78
C ASP A 209 9.39 17.65 13.99
N SER A 210 9.41 16.33 13.74
CA SER A 210 10.66 15.54 13.74
C SER A 210 11.64 16.02 12.67
N LEU A 211 11.15 16.41 11.49
CA LEU A 211 11.98 16.96 10.42
C LEU A 211 12.63 18.29 10.86
N LYS A 212 11.88 19.18 11.50
CA LYS A 212 12.42 20.43 12.05
C LYS A 212 13.48 20.17 13.11
N GLU A 213 13.22 19.25 14.05
CA GLU A 213 14.21 18.86 15.08
C GLU A 213 15.51 18.36 14.42
N LYS A 214 15.42 17.50 13.40
CA LYS A 214 16.60 17.02 12.67
C LYS A 214 17.29 18.10 11.84
N GLN A 215 16.55 19.06 11.30
CA GLN A 215 17.14 20.23 10.63
C GLN A 215 17.88 21.13 11.62
N GLU A 216 17.35 21.33 12.82
CA GLU A 216 18.01 22.09 13.89
C GLU A 216 19.27 21.36 14.37
N GLU A 217 19.20 20.04 14.63
CA GLU A 217 20.37 19.21 14.94
C GLU A 217 21.45 19.35 13.85
N LEU A 218 21.06 19.23 12.58
CA LEU A 218 22.00 19.40 11.46
C LEU A 218 22.61 20.81 11.44
N HIS A 219 21.82 21.85 11.69
CA HIS A 219 22.31 23.22 11.76
C HIS A 219 23.32 23.40 12.90
N THR A 220 23.04 22.86 14.09
CA THR A 220 24.01 22.89 15.21
C THR A 220 25.31 22.18 14.85
N LEU A 221 25.23 21.03 14.19
CA LEU A 221 26.39 20.25 13.77
C LEU A 221 27.21 20.97 12.69
N MET A 222 26.54 21.62 11.73
CA MET A 222 27.19 22.47 10.74
C MET A 222 27.91 23.65 11.42
N SER A 223 27.24 24.33 12.35
CA SER A 223 27.86 25.42 13.11
C SER A 223 29.09 24.94 13.89
N TYR A 224 29.02 23.76 14.50
CA TYR A 224 30.17 23.16 15.17
C TYR A 224 31.31 22.88 14.18
N LYS A 225 31.02 22.22 13.05
CA LYS A 225 32.01 21.86 12.04
C LYS A 225 32.72 23.08 11.46
N ASP A 226 31.98 24.15 11.16
CA ASP A 226 32.52 25.29 10.42
C ASP A 226 33.12 26.37 11.34
N LYS A 227 32.60 26.53 12.57
CA LYS A 227 33.06 27.59 13.49
C LYS A 227 33.87 27.07 14.67
N GLU A 228 33.34 26.11 15.41
CA GLU A 228 33.98 25.68 16.66
C GLU A 228 35.14 24.71 16.43
N TYR A 229 34.95 23.75 15.53
CA TYR A 229 35.93 22.69 15.28
C TYR A 229 37.28 23.23 14.80
N PRO A 230 37.36 24.18 13.85
CA PRO A 230 38.65 24.74 13.42
C PRO A 230 39.37 25.47 14.56
N VAL A 231 38.63 26.19 15.40
CA VAL A 231 39.20 26.90 16.57
C VAL A 231 39.74 25.90 17.59
N LYS A 232 38.98 24.84 17.90
CA LYS A 232 39.42 23.77 18.82
C LYS A 232 40.61 23.01 18.26
N ALA A 233 40.61 22.69 16.96
CA ALA A 233 41.73 22.04 16.29
C ALA A 233 42.99 22.90 16.31
N MET A 234 42.87 24.21 16.06
CA MET A 234 43.97 25.16 16.18
C MET A 234 44.48 25.22 17.63
N ARG A 235 43.58 25.25 18.63
CA ARG A 235 43.98 25.23 20.05
C ARG A 235 44.73 23.95 20.41
N ILE A 236 44.29 22.79 19.93
CA ILE A 236 45.00 21.52 20.11
C ILE A 236 46.40 21.58 19.49
N ALA A 237 46.54 22.09 18.28
CA ALA A 237 47.84 22.26 17.63
C ALA A 237 48.77 23.21 18.41
N THR A 238 48.24 24.31 18.96
CA THR A 238 49.03 25.22 19.81
C THR A 238 49.51 24.54 21.09
N LEU A 239 48.65 23.79 21.77
CA LEU A 239 49.01 23.05 22.98
C LEU A 239 50.04 21.95 22.68
N GLN A 240 49.91 21.25 21.56
CA GLN A 240 50.92 20.26 21.13
C GLN A 240 52.28 20.91 20.90
N LYS A 241 52.31 22.12 20.30
CA LYS A 241 53.55 22.87 20.11
C LYS A 241 54.14 23.32 21.45
N GLU A 242 53.32 23.80 22.38
CA GLU A 242 53.74 24.17 23.74
C GLU A 242 54.36 22.96 24.46
N ILE A 243 53.73 21.79 24.38
CA ILE A 243 54.26 20.54 24.95
C ILE A 243 55.63 20.18 24.35
N GLN A 244 55.79 20.28 23.03
CA GLN A 244 57.08 20.00 22.38
C GLN A 244 58.16 20.99 22.80
N ASN A 245 57.82 22.28 22.87
CA ASN A 245 58.75 23.31 23.33
C ASN A 245 59.19 23.06 24.79
N LEU A 246 58.24 22.74 25.68
CA LEU A 246 58.55 22.39 27.07
C LEU A 246 59.40 21.13 27.17
N LYS A 247 59.16 20.13 26.32
CA LYS A 247 59.98 18.92 26.26
C LYS A 247 61.43 19.25 25.85
N ILE A 248 61.62 20.11 24.86
CA ILE A 248 62.95 20.56 24.41
C ILE A 248 63.64 21.35 25.53
N ALA A 249 62.96 22.31 26.14
CA ALA A 249 63.51 23.09 27.24
C ALA A 249 63.92 22.22 28.43
N ASN A 250 63.07 21.25 28.82
CA ASN A 250 63.40 20.33 29.90
C ASN A 250 64.57 19.39 29.55
N GLN A 251 64.74 19.05 28.27
CA GLN A 251 65.88 18.26 27.81
C GLN A 251 67.18 19.07 27.91
N GLU A 252 67.15 20.33 27.50
CA GLU A 252 68.27 21.27 27.62
C GLU A 252 68.66 21.48 29.10
N ASP A 253 67.68 21.76 29.97
CA ASP A 253 67.90 21.88 31.42
C ASP A 253 68.53 20.62 32.03
N GLN A 254 68.13 19.44 31.54
CA GLN A 254 68.67 18.17 32.01
C GLN A 254 70.12 17.97 31.54
N GLU A 255 70.45 18.31 30.30
CA GLU A 255 71.82 18.25 29.77
C GLU A 255 72.74 19.22 30.52
N ASP A 256 72.26 20.43 30.80
CA ASP A 256 72.98 21.41 31.62
C ASP A 256 73.23 20.91 33.04
N LEU A 257 72.23 20.30 33.67
CA LEU A 257 72.37 19.69 34.99
C LEU A 257 73.38 18.55 34.98
N GLU A 258 73.33 17.66 33.99
CA GLU A 258 74.29 16.56 33.83
C GLU A 258 75.71 17.09 33.66
N HIS A 259 75.90 18.15 32.90
CA HIS A 259 77.20 18.82 32.76
C HIS A 259 77.68 19.43 34.10
N ILE A 260 76.81 20.11 34.84
CA ILE A 260 77.15 20.64 36.18
C ILE A 260 77.54 19.48 37.11
N VAL A 261 76.77 18.39 37.15
CA VAL A 261 77.08 17.21 37.97
C VAL A 261 78.44 16.62 37.60
N PHE A 262 78.72 16.44 36.30
CA PHE A 262 80.01 15.91 35.85
C PHE A 262 81.18 16.81 36.25
N THR A 263 81.05 18.13 36.05
CA THR A 263 82.11 19.08 36.41
C THR A 263 82.34 19.15 37.92
N GLU A 264 81.29 19.10 38.74
CA GLU A 264 81.44 19.04 40.21
C GLU A 264 82.06 17.72 40.65
N LEU A 265 81.67 16.58 40.08
CA LEU A 265 82.29 15.28 40.36
C LEU A 265 83.79 15.29 40.03
N GLU A 266 84.17 15.85 38.88
CA GLU A 266 85.58 15.97 38.48
C GLU A 266 86.37 16.88 39.44
N LYS A 267 85.76 17.98 39.91
CA LYS A 267 86.37 18.84 40.95
C LYS A 267 86.57 18.07 42.26
N TYR A 268 85.56 17.31 42.71
CA TYR A 268 85.65 16.50 43.92
C TYR A 268 86.75 15.43 43.80
N GLU A 269 86.86 14.74 42.66
CA GLU A 269 87.91 13.75 42.42
C GLU A 269 89.32 14.39 42.41
N LYS A 270 89.48 15.55 41.77
CA LYS A 270 90.73 16.31 41.79
C LYS A 270 91.10 16.77 43.21
N GLU A 271 90.14 17.24 43.99
CA GLU A 271 90.38 17.66 45.37
C GLU A 271 90.69 16.46 46.27
N GLN A 272 90.00 15.32 46.08
CA GLN A 272 90.28 14.08 46.79
C GLN A 272 91.68 13.54 46.48
N THR A 273 92.08 13.51 45.22
CA THR A 273 93.45 13.08 44.83
C THR A 273 94.50 14.05 45.33
N ARG A 274 94.25 15.37 45.29
CA ARG A 274 95.15 16.40 45.84
C ARG A 274 95.32 16.26 47.35
N THR A 275 94.23 16.11 48.11
CA THR A 275 94.27 15.91 49.56
C THR A 275 94.96 14.60 49.92
N ALA A 276 94.65 13.50 49.22
CA ALA A 276 95.35 12.21 49.40
C ALA A 276 96.85 12.30 49.12
N ASN A 277 97.26 12.98 48.05
CA ASN A 277 98.67 13.20 47.72
C ASN A 277 99.36 14.11 48.75
N SER A 278 98.69 15.16 49.23
CA SER A 278 99.21 16.04 50.28
C SER A 278 99.40 15.30 51.61
N ILE A 279 98.43 14.46 52.01
CA ILE A 279 98.52 13.61 53.20
C ILE A 279 99.69 12.64 53.04
N THR A 280 99.76 11.91 51.91
CA THR A 280 100.85 10.97 51.62
C THR A 280 102.20 11.66 51.68
N LYS A 281 102.36 12.83 51.05
CA LYS A 281 103.59 13.64 51.07
C LYS A 281 103.98 14.06 52.49
N SER A 282 103.02 14.55 53.29
CA SER A 282 103.29 14.95 54.67
C SER A 282 103.72 13.78 55.56
N ILE A 283 103.15 12.58 55.34
CA ILE A 283 103.49 11.36 56.06
C ILE A 283 104.88 10.88 55.63
N THR A 284 105.18 10.85 54.34
CA THR A 284 106.50 10.42 53.83
C THR A 284 107.59 11.39 54.27
N GLU A 285 107.38 12.70 54.19
CA GLU A 285 108.33 13.71 54.68
C GLU A 285 108.60 13.56 56.18
N ARG A 286 107.55 13.32 56.98
CA ARG A 286 107.69 13.07 58.43
C ARG A 286 108.44 11.77 58.71
N ALA A 287 108.17 10.70 57.96
CA ALA A 287 108.86 9.42 58.08
C ALA A 287 110.34 9.56 57.72
N ILE A 288 110.66 10.18 56.57
CA ILE A 288 112.02 10.47 56.13
C ILE A 288 112.74 11.34 57.17
N SER A 289 112.10 12.38 57.70
CA SER A 289 112.71 13.26 58.72
C SER A 289 113.13 12.51 59.98
N ARG A 290 112.41 11.44 60.36
CA ARG A 290 112.74 10.57 61.51
C ARG A 290 113.77 9.49 61.21
N MET A 291 114.09 9.21 59.95
CA MET A 291 115.10 8.22 59.57
C MET A 291 116.51 8.73 59.89
N HIS A 292 117.37 7.83 60.38
CA HIS A 292 118.78 8.10 60.62
C HIS A 292 119.51 8.47 59.30
N PRO A 293 120.43 9.46 59.29
CA PRO A 293 121.12 9.91 58.07
C PRO A 293 121.77 8.78 57.26
N SER A 294 122.43 7.82 57.94
CA SER A 294 123.04 6.66 57.27
C SER A 294 122.04 5.81 56.48
N LEU A 295 120.78 5.71 56.93
CA LEU A 295 119.74 4.98 56.21
C LEU A 295 119.24 5.77 54.99
N LYS A 296 119.25 7.11 55.04
CA LYS A 296 118.94 7.97 53.89
C LYS A 296 120.01 7.85 52.82
N ASP A 297 121.27 7.91 53.21
CA ASP A 297 122.40 7.77 52.31
C ASP A 297 122.40 6.39 51.66
N MET A 298 122.13 5.33 52.42
CA MET A 298 121.97 3.98 51.90
C MET A 298 120.80 3.86 50.91
N ALA A 299 119.64 4.45 51.22
CA ALA A 299 118.50 4.44 50.32
C ALA A 299 118.79 5.22 49.02
N LEU A 300 119.49 6.35 49.11
CA LEU A 300 119.93 7.13 47.95
C LEU A 300 120.95 6.34 47.11
N GLN A 301 121.93 5.71 47.75
CA GLN A 301 122.91 4.84 47.07
C GLN A 301 122.21 3.65 46.41
N ASN A 302 121.24 3.01 47.06
CA ASN A 302 120.44 1.94 46.46
C ASN A 302 119.65 2.43 45.24
N LEU A 303 119.09 3.65 45.29
CA LEU A 303 118.36 4.24 44.16
C LEU A 303 119.31 4.55 42.98
N VAL A 304 120.47 5.13 43.27
CA VAL A 304 121.51 5.41 42.26
C VAL A 304 121.99 4.12 41.64
N MET A 305 122.31 3.12 42.46
CA MET A 305 122.75 1.80 42.02
C MET A 305 121.67 1.09 41.19
N ALA A 306 120.40 1.16 41.58
CA ALA A 306 119.30 0.58 40.80
C ALA A 306 119.20 1.22 39.40
N LYS A 307 119.38 2.55 39.32
CA LYS A 307 119.39 3.27 38.04
C LYS A 307 120.62 2.95 37.21
N GLU A 308 121.78 2.81 37.84
CA GLU A 308 123.03 2.39 37.19
C GLU A 308 122.93 0.95 36.66
N ILE A 309 122.32 0.03 37.42
CA ILE A 309 121.99 -1.33 36.97
C ILE A 309 121.06 -1.28 35.75
N GLU A 310 120.06 -0.41 35.74
CA GLU A 310 119.16 -0.26 34.57
C GLU A 310 119.93 0.21 33.33
N VAL A 311 120.87 1.14 33.49
CA VAL A 311 121.75 1.62 32.42
C VAL A 311 122.66 0.51 31.92
N HIS A 312 123.37 -0.20 32.80
CA HIS A 312 124.24 -1.31 32.41
C HIS A 312 123.48 -2.46 31.77
N LYS A 313 122.25 -2.76 32.20
CA LYS A 313 121.39 -3.74 31.52
C LYS A 313 121.12 -3.34 30.07
N LYS A 314 120.76 -2.07 29.82
CA LYS A 314 120.56 -1.57 28.45
C LYS A 314 121.83 -1.66 27.62
N GLU A 315 122.99 -1.35 28.21
CA GLU A 315 124.29 -1.43 27.53
C GLU A 315 124.70 -2.88 27.23
N GLN A 316 124.52 -3.79 28.18
CA GLN A 316 124.78 -5.22 28.02
C GLN A 316 123.87 -5.83 26.94
N GLU A 317 122.59 -5.48 26.91
CA GLU A 317 121.68 -5.88 25.82
C GLU A 317 122.18 -5.37 24.46
N GLY A 318 122.70 -4.14 24.40
CA GLY A 318 123.31 -3.58 23.20
C GLY A 318 124.54 -4.38 22.75
N LEU A 319 125.47 -4.67 23.67
CA LEU A 319 126.67 -5.45 23.39
C LEU A 319 126.35 -6.89 22.96
N ILE A 320 125.35 -7.53 23.56
CA ILE A 320 124.90 -8.87 23.16
C ILE A 320 124.39 -8.83 21.71
N ARG A 321 123.60 -7.83 21.31
CA ARG A 321 123.12 -7.69 19.93
C ARG A 321 124.28 -7.50 18.94
N VAL A 322 125.28 -6.68 19.31
CA VAL A 322 126.48 -6.45 18.49
C VAL A 322 127.30 -7.74 18.34
N ASN A 323 127.55 -8.47 19.43
CA ASN A 323 128.25 -9.76 19.38
C ASN A 323 127.51 -10.78 18.52
N GLN A 324 126.18 -10.87 18.63
CA GLN A 324 125.38 -11.74 17.78
C GLN A 324 125.48 -11.36 16.29
N ALA A 325 125.52 -10.06 15.97
CA ALA A 325 125.71 -9.59 14.60
C ALA A 325 127.10 -9.95 14.06
N LEU A 326 128.15 -9.74 14.87
CA LEU A 326 129.52 -10.14 14.55
C LEU A 326 129.66 -11.66 14.39
N GLU A 327 129.07 -12.46 15.27
CA GLU A 327 129.05 -13.92 15.13
C GLU A 327 128.33 -14.36 13.85
N ALA A 328 127.24 -13.69 13.48
CA ALA A 328 126.54 -13.94 12.22
C ALA A 328 127.39 -13.56 11.01
N GLU A 329 128.12 -12.45 11.08
CA GLU A 329 129.06 -12.01 10.05
C GLU A 329 130.25 -12.97 9.91
N VAL A 330 130.86 -13.41 11.02
CA VAL A 330 131.91 -14.43 11.04
C VAL A 330 131.38 -15.76 10.47
N LYS A 331 130.18 -16.20 10.86
CA LYS A 331 129.54 -17.40 10.29
C LYS A 331 129.29 -17.25 8.79
N LYS A 332 128.94 -16.05 8.31
CA LYS A 332 128.76 -15.76 6.89
C LYS A 332 130.10 -15.82 6.15
N LEU A 333 131.14 -15.18 6.68
CA LEU A 333 132.51 -15.23 6.15
C LEU A 333 133.10 -16.65 6.14
N LEU A 334 132.75 -17.49 7.11
CA LEU A 334 133.16 -18.90 7.14
C LEU A 334 132.38 -19.79 6.15
N ARG A 335 131.13 -19.43 5.81
CA ARG A 335 130.31 -20.15 4.82
C ARG A 335 130.59 -19.72 3.38
N ASP A 336 131.15 -18.53 3.15
CA ASP A 336 131.51 -18.08 1.81
C ASP A 336 132.74 -18.87 1.29
N PRO A 337 132.62 -19.61 0.17
CA PRO A 337 133.70 -20.45 -0.36
C PRO A 337 134.90 -19.66 -0.92
N LYS A 338 134.84 -18.33 -0.94
CA LYS A 338 135.92 -17.45 -1.39
C LYS A 338 136.92 -17.07 -0.28
N THR A 339 136.58 -17.30 0.99
CA THR A 339 137.39 -16.93 2.17
C THR A 339 138.07 -18.14 2.83
N ASN A 340 137.78 -19.36 2.37
CA ASN A 340 138.44 -20.57 2.85
C ASN A 340 139.78 -20.78 2.10
N THR A 341 140.82 -20.10 2.58
CA THR A 341 142.18 -20.09 1.99
C THR A 341 142.76 -21.49 1.76
N ARG A 342 142.35 -22.48 2.56
CA ARG A 342 142.78 -23.88 2.44
C ARG A 342 142.22 -24.59 1.20
N LEU A 343 141.00 -24.24 0.77
CA LEU A 343 140.36 -24.76 -0.45
C LEU A 343 140.80 -24.00 -1.71
N GLN A 344 141.26 -22.75 -1.58
CA GLN A 344 141.78 -21.96 -2.71
C GLN A 344 143.25 -22.26 -3.05
N MET A 345 144.12 -22.55 -2.08
CA MET A 345 145.54 -22.80 -2.37
C MET A 345 145.84 -24.23 -2.86
N PHE A 346 145.02 -25.23 -2.52
CA PHE A 346 145.27 -26.63 -2.85
C PHE A 346 144.03 -27.36 -3.40
N PRO A 347 143.48 -26.93 -4.56
CA PRO A 347 142.32 -27.59 -5.16
C PRO A 347 142.60 -29.05 -5.58
N GLU A 348 143.86 -29.42 -5.81
CA GLU A 348 144.24 -30.78 -6.22
C GLU A 348 144.25 -31.81 -5.08
N PHE A 349 144.32 -31.38 -3.82
CA PHE A 349 144.32 -32.31 -2.68
C PHE A 349 142.91 -32.64 -2.15
N PHE A 350 141.88 -31.93 -2.59
CA PHE A 350 140.49 -32.16 -2.18
C PHE A 350 139.56 -32.43 -3.39
N PRO A 351 139.79 -33.50 -4.17
CA PRO A 351 138.91 -33.88 -5.27
C PRO A 351 137.55 -34.36 -4.75
N SER A 352 136.48 -33.79 -5.32
CA SER A 352 135.09 -34.20 -5.10
C SER A 352 134.76 -35.52 -5.84
N ARG A 353 135.48 -36.60 -5.54
CA ARG A 353 135.14 -37.97 -5.96
C ARG A 353 135.22 -38.94 -4.78
N GLN A 354 134.24 -39.83 -4.69
CA GLN A 354 134.09 -40.83 -3.64
C GLN A 354 135.28 -41.81 -3.67
N LYS A 355 135.95 -42.00 -2.53
CA LYS A 355 137.15 -42.85 -2.39
C LYS A 355 136.75 -44.29 -2.04
N CYS A 356 137.36 -45.27 -2.71
CA CYS A 356 137.21 -46.71 -2.44
C CYS A 356 137.66 -47.05 -1.01
N THR A 357 136.89 -47.92 -0.34
CA THR A 357 137.23 -48.49 0.96
C THR A 357 138.10 -49.73 0.80
N PRO A 358 138.99 -50.04 1.76
CA PRO A 358 140.06 -51.04 1.60
C PRO A 358 139.60 -52.50 1.36
N ASP A 359 138.36 -52.86 1.73
CA ASP A 359 137.85 -54.23 1.65
C ASP A 359 137.06 -54.54 0.36
N MET A 360 137.24 -53.73 -0.69
CA MET A 360 136.57 -53.94 -1.97
C MET A 360 137.45 -54.79 -2.89
N GLU A 361 137.03 -56.02 -3.18
CA GLU A 361 137.77 -57.02 -3.96
C GLU A 361 137.90 -56.57 -5.43
N VAL A 362 139.15 -56.36 -5.90
CA VAL A 362 139.49 -55.94 -7.26
C VAL A 362 140.25 -57.08 -7.94
N VAL A 363 139.62 -57.75 -8.90
CA VAL A 363 140.24 -58.79 -9.73
C VAL A 363 140.87 -58.14 -10.97
N LEU A 364 142.19 -58.24 -11.13
CA LEU A 364 142.94 -57.79 -12.31
C LEU A 364 143.33 -59.00 -13.15
N ASP A 365 142.89 -58.99 -14.41
CA ASP A 365 142.91 -60.11 -15.35
C ASP A 365 144.16 -60.07 -16.23
N ILE A 366 145.18 -60.91 -15.95
CA ILE A 366 146.31 -61.17 -16.88
C ILE A 366 146.74 -62.65 -16.77
N PRO A 367 146.92 -63.38 -17.90
CA PRO A 367 146.63 -64.82 -18.01
C PRO A 367 147.83 -65.75 -17.77
N THR A 368 147.56 -66.96 -17.26
CA THR A 368 148.52 -68.08 -17.16
C THR A 368 148.11 -69.25 -18.07
N GLN A 369 149.11 -69.94 -18.65
CA GLN A 369 148.95 -70.99 -19.66
C GLN A 369 149.45 -72.34 -19.11
N GLU A 370 148.68 -73.42 -19.29
CA GLU A 370 149.11 -74.80 -18.97
C GLU A 370 150.07 -75.37 -20.05
N TRP A 371 151.05 -76.15 -19.57
CA TRP A 371 151.93 -77.13 -20.23
C TRP A 371 152.16 -77.07 -21.75
N LEU A 372 153.44 -76.93 -22.11
CA LEU A 372 154.07 -77.43 -23.36
C LEU A 372 154.23 -78.99 -23.22
N PRO A 373 154.43 -79.82 -24.27
CA PRO A 373 154.33 -81.30 -24.14
C PRO A 373 155.41 -81.85 -23.18
N ILE A 374 155.27 -82.94 -22.38
CA ILE A 374 154.35 -84.10 -22.26
C ILE A 374 154.12 -84.37 -20.77
#